data_AF-A0A252E370-F1
#
_entry.id   AF-A0A252E370-F1
#
_cell.length_a   1.000
_cell.length_b   1.000
_cell.length_c   1.000
_cell.angle_alpha   90.00
_cell.angle_beta   90.00
_cell.angle_gamma   90.00
#
_symmetry.space_group_name_H-M   'P 1'
#
loop_
_entity.id
_entity.type
_entity.pdbx_description
1 polymer ?
#
loop_
_entity_poly.entity_id
_entity_poly.type
_entity_poly.pdbx_seq_one_letter_code
_entity_poly.pdbx_strand_id
1 'polypeptide(L)'
;MIINDLDKFVSYCKRIQPQTQEDIKKFFEGVIFFPYDKELLLQAYLFLNLKKFFPSCSELLLFEKSPIADYTDLGKCDFVYLTNRGNLFLIETKFIDTEATGATERKRRNKHRNKVFEQVITLKGRFSEYWHIKPEQLECGVFTTDPEVDWRGNGVNVITKSVTIEHLEEWRKNYQINN
;
A
#
# COMPACT_ATOMS: atom_id res chain seq x y z
N MET A 1 25.31 19.65 -5.38
CA MET A 1 23.96 19.19 -5.73
C MET A 1 23.00 19.74 -4.69
N ILE A 2 21.95 20.45 -5.12
CA ILE A 2 20.88 20.87 -4.21
C ILE A 2 20.10 19.60 -3.87
N ILE A 3 20.12 19.17 -2.61
CA ILE A 3 19.34 18.03 -2.14
C ILE A 3 17.88 18.45 -2.15
N ASN A 4 17.07 17.84 -3.02
CA ASN A 4 15.63 18.05 -3.10
C ASN A 4 14.97 17.50 -1.82
N ASP A 5 13.87 18.09 -1.37
CA ASP A 5 13.12 17.61 -0.19
C ASP A 5 12.65 16.17 -0.33
N LEU A 6 12.39 15.72 -1.56
CA LEU A 6 12.18 14.31 -1.86
C LEU A 6 13.41 13.44 -1.49
N ASP A 7 14.61 13.86 -1.85
CA ASP A 7 15.84 13.11 -1.56
C ASP A 7 16.09 13.03 -0.04
N LYS A 8 15.73 14.09 0.69
CA LYS A 8 15.75 14.08 2.16
C LYS A 8 14.79 13.04 2.71
N PHE A 9 13.57 12.97 2.19
CA PHE A 9 12.57 11.97 2.59
C PHE A 9 13.03 10.54 2.28
N VAL A 10 13.53 10.28 1.08
CA VAL A 10 14.07 8.97 0.70
C VAL A 10 15.22 8.56 1.63
N SER A 11 16.12 9.49 1.94
CA SER A 11 17.24 9.24 2.87
C SER A 11 16.73 8.94 4.29
N TYR A 12 15.70 9.66 4.74
CA TYR A 12 15.03 9.39 6.01
C TYR A 12 14.42 7.98 6.04
N CYS A 13 13.72 7.57 4.99
CA CYS A 13 13.11 6.24 4.88
C CYS A 13 14.16 5.14 5.03
N LYS A 14 15.28 5.26 4.31
CA LYS A 14 16.39 4.30 4.37
C LYS A 14 16.99 4.16 5.76
N ARG A 15 16.94 5.22 6.59
CA ARG A 15 17.38 5.17 7.98
C ARG A 15 16.39 4.43 8.88
N ILE A 16 15.09 4.64 8.70
CA ILE A 16 14.06 4.06 9.58
C ILE A 16 13.60 2.66 9.13
N GLN A 17 13.82 2.31 7.87
CA GLN A 17 13.60 1.00 7.25
C GLN A 17 14.94 0.44 6.74
N PRO A 18 15.86 0.05 7.64
CA PRO A 18 17.18 -0.43 7.25
C PRO A 18 17.15 -1.85 6.64
N GLN A 19 16.02 -2.56 6.74
CA GLN A 19 15.84 -3.88 6.15
C GLN A 19 16.04 -3.82 4.64
N THR A 20 16.77 -4.80 4.08
CA THR A 20 16.91 -4.90 2.63
C THR A 20 15.61 -5.36 1.98
N GLN A 21 15.47 -5.14 0.67
CA GLN A 21 14.33 -5.67 -0.09
C GLN A 21 14.19 -7.20 0.05
N GLU A 22 15.33 -7.91 0.15
CA GLU A 22 15.35 -9.36 0.31
C GLU A 22 14.87 -9.78 1.71
N ASP A 23 15.22 -9.03 2.76
CA ASP A 23 14.71 -9.29 4.12
C ASP A 23 13.19 -9.09 4.19
N ILE A 24 12.69 -8.02 3.57
CA ILE A 24 11.25 -7.73 3.49
C ILE A 24 10.53 -8.80 2.66
N LYS A 25 11.14 -9.25 1.56
CA LYS A 25 10.61 -10.35 0.75
C LYS A 25 10.46 -11.63 1.57
N LYS A 26 11.50 -12.04 2.29
CA LYS A 26 11.45 -13.22 3.17
C LYS A 26 10.38 -13.10 4.25
N PHE A 27 10.19 -11.90 4.80
CA PHE A 27 9.09 -11.63 5.74
C PHE A 27 7.73 -11.92 5.09
N PHE A 28 7.45 -11.36 3.92
CA PHE A 28 6.18 -11.58 3.23
C PHE A 28 5.99 -13.03 2.75
N GLU A 29 7.06 -13.70 2.33
CA GLU A 29 7.01 -15.14 2.05
C GLU A 29 6.62 -15.93 3.29
N GLY A 30 7.15 -15.59 4.46
CA GLY A 30 6.73 -16.17 5.74
C GLY A 30 5.24 -15.98 6.05
N VAL A 31 4.68 -14.81 5.72
CA VAL A 31 3.24 -14.50 5.87
C VAL A 31 2.36 -15.43 5.04
N ILE A 32 2.80 -15.88 3.87
CA ILE A 32 2.02 -16.80 3.02
C ILE A 32 1.76 -18.12 3.75
N PHE A 33 2.80 -18.66 4.38
CA PHE A 33 2.71 -19.90 5.15
C PHE A 33 1.92 -19.72 6.44
N PHE A 34 2.08 -18.56 7.10
CA PHE A 34 1.44 -18.24 8.37
C PHE A 34 0.80 -16.84 8.36
N PRO A 35 -0.38 -16.66 7.72
CA PRO A 35 -1.02 -15.36 7.69
C PRO A 35 -1.70 -15.10 9.02
N TYR A 36 -1.07 -14.23 9.80
CA TYR A 36 -1.58 -13.78 11.10
C TYR A 36 -2.94 -13.06 10.97
N ASP A 37 -3.13 -12.33 9.87
CA ASP A 37 -4.40 -11.72 9.51
C ASP A 37 -4.56 -11.57 7.98
N LYS A 38 -5.79 -11.29 7.54
CA LYS A 38 -6.16 -11.20 6.13
C LYS A 38 -5.60 -9.96 5.42
N GLU A 39 -5.32 -8.89 6.17
CA GLU A 39 -4.83 -7.63 5.64
C GLU A 39 -3.34 -7.78 5.31
N LEU A 40 -2.56 -8.39 6.20
CA LEU A 40 -1.16 -8.73 6.00
C LEU A 40 -0.97 -9.75 4.85
N LEU A 41 -1.89 -10.71 4.68
CA LEU A 41 -1.88 -11.61 3.52
C LEU A 41 -2.11 -10.85 2.20
N LEU A 42 -3.03 -9.88 2.18
CA LEU A 42 -3.26 -9.02 1.02
C LEU A 42 -2.03 -8.15 0.69
N GLN A 43 -1.37 -7.61 1.72
CA GLN A 43 -0.12 -6.86 1.60
C GLN A 43 1.01 -7.75 1.04
N ALA A 44 1.13 -9.00 1.51
CA ALA A 44 2.09 -9.97 0.97
C ALA A 44 1.85 -10.26 -0.51
N TYR A 45 0.58 -10.49 -0.88
CA TYR A 45 0.20 -10.67 -2.28
C TYR A 45 0.59 -9.47 -3.14
N LEU A 46 0.28 -8.27 -2.68
CA LEU A 46 0.63 -7.04 -3.39
C LEU A 46 2.14 -6.92 -3.57
N PHE A 47 2.92 -7.07 -2.49
CA PHE A 47 4.37 -6.91 -2.52
C PHE A 47 5.01 -7.87 -3.54
N LEU A 48 4.63 -9.15 -3.50
CA LEU A 48 5.21 -10.19 -4.36
C LEU A 48 4.74 -10.13 -5.82
N ASN A 49 3.62 -9.43 -6.08
CA ASN A 49 3.06 -9.26 -7.42
C ASN A 49 3.04 -7.78 -7.85
N LEU A 50 3.83 -6.91 -7.22
CA LEU A 50 3.73 -5.46 -7.34
C LEU A 50 3.70 -4.99 -8.79
N LYS A 51 4.58 -5.54 -9.62
CA LYS A 51 4.73 -5.14 -11.03
C LYS A 51 3.50 -5.41 -11.89
N LYS A 52 2.65 -6.37 -11.50
CA LYS A 52 1.37 -6.65 -12.17
C LYS A 52 0.35 -5.52 -11.94
N PHE A 53 0.40 -4.89 -10.76
CA PHE A 53 -0.60 -3.92 -10.32
C PHE A 53 -0.12 -2.47 -10.46
N PHE A 54 1.12 -2.20 -10.07
CA PHE A 54 1.76 -0.88 -10.07
C PHE A 54 3.14 -0.96 -10.74
N PRO A 55 3.21 -1.07 -12.08
CA PRO A 55 4.46 -1.31 -12.80
C PRO A 55 5.48 -0.16 -12.68
N SER A 56 5.03 1.05 -12.35
CA SER A 56 5.88 2.22 -12.15
C SER A 56 6.67 2.19 -10.83
N CYS A 57 6.24 1.44 -9.82
CA CYS A 57 6.93 1.35 -8.53
C CYS A 57 8.25 0.60 -8.67
N SER A 58 9.37 1.17 -8.21
CA SER A 58 10.73 0.64 -8.38
C SER A 58 11.35 0.10 -7.09
N GLU A 59 11.30 0.87 -6.00
CA GLU A 59 11.96 0.58 -4.72
C GLU A 59 10.97 0.79 -3.58
N LEU A 60 10.79 -0.22 -2.71
CA LEU A 60 10.01 -0.05 -1.48
C LEU A 60 10.83 0.78 -0.48
N LEU A 61 10.32 1.93 -0.08
CA LEU A 61 10.95 2.81 0.90
C LEU A 61 10.47 2.54 2.32
N LEU A 62 9.16 2.36 2.51
CA LEU A 62 8.53 2.09 3.82
C LEU A 62 7.42 1.07 3.68
N PHE A 63 7.29 0.22 4.69
CA PHE A 63 6.15 -0.68 4.88
C PHE A 63 5.68 -0.62 6.34
N GLU A 64 4.38 -0.42 6.57
CA GLU A 64 3.75 -0.41 7.91
C GLU A 64 4.41 0.53 8.93
N LYS A 65 4.99 1.63 8.45
CA LYS A 65 5.68 2.64 9.27
C LYS A 65 5.08 4.01 9.12
N SER A 66 5.18 4.78 10.20
CA SER A 66 4.95 6.21 10.13
C SER A 66 6.08 6.82 9.30
N PRO A 67 5.76 7.60 8.26
CA PRO A 67 6.73 8.35 7.48
C PRO A 67 7.16 9.63 8.20
N ILE A 68 6.63 9.90 9.40
CA ILE A 68 6.89 11.09 10.19
C ILE A 68 7.24 10.63 11.61
N ALA A 69 8.52 10.74 11.98
CA ALA A 69 9.11 10.12 13.18
C ALA A 69 8.42 10.51 14.49
N ASP A 70 7.97 11.76 14.61
CA ASP A 70 7.48 12.32 15.87
C ASP A 70 5.95 12.32 15.98
N TYR A 71 5.25 11.78 14.98
CA TYR A 71 3.80 11.90 14.84
C TYR A 71 3.17 10.56 14.41
N THR A 72 3.10 9.63 15.35
CA THR A 72 2.46 8.31 15.14
C THR A 72 0.94 8.40 15.03
N ASP A 73 0.36 9.47 15.53
CA ASP A 73 -1.06 9.86 15.39
C ASP A 73 -1.42 10.27 13.96
N LEU A 74 -0.43 10.68 13.17
CA LEU A 74 -0.59 11.04 11.75
C LEU A 74 -0.66 9.83 10.82
N GLY A 75 -0.73 8.62 11.37
CA GLY A 75 -1.04 7.40 10.63
C GLY A 75 0.17 6.77 9.97
N LYS A 76 0.03 5.47 9.69
CA LYS A 76 1.00 4.68 8.93
C LYS A 76 0.55 4.61 7.49
N CYS A 77 1.51 4.53 6.59
CA CYS A 77 1.24 4.14 5.22
C CYS A 77 1.53 2.63 5.10
N ASP A 78 0.65 1.89 4.44
CA ASP A 78 0.89 0.45 4.23
C ASP A 78 2.16 0.27 3.39
N PHE A 79 2.26 0.93 2.24
CA PHE A 79 3.47 0.96 1.43
C PHE A 79 3.79 2.34 0.87
N VAL A 80 5.08 2.70 0.92
CA VAL A 80 5.64 3.86 0.21
C VAL A 80 6.69 3.38 -0.76
N TYR A 81 6.46 3.59 -2.05
CA TYR A 81 7.42 3.25 -3.11
C TYR A 81 8.04 4.50 -3.72
N LEU A 82 9.29 4.39 -4.15
CA LEU A 82 9.83 5.24 -5.20
C LEU A 82 9.33 4.73 -6.55
N THR A 83 9.03 5.61 -7.49
CA THR A 83 8.68 5.24 -8.86
C THR A 83 9.88 5.36 -9.80
N ASN A 84 9.79 4.74 -10.98
CA ASN A 84 10.78 4.89 -12.06
C ASN A 84 10.98 6.36 -12.51
N ARG A 85 10.03 7.25 -12.21
CA ARG A 85 10.08 8.68 -12.55
C ARG A 85 10.66 9.55 -11.43
N GLY A 86 11.01 8.95 -10.29
CA GLY A 86 11.45 9.69 -9.11
C GLY A 86 10.31 10.39 -8.37
N ASN A 87 9.07 9.91 -8.49
CA ASN A 87 7.95 10.30 -7.60
C ASN A 87 7.80 9.31 -6.45
N LEU A 88 7.09 9.71 -5.39
CA LEU A 88 6.61 8.77 -4.37
C LEU A 88 5.26 8.21 -4.76
N PHE A 89 5.04 6.95 -4.44
CA PHE A 89 3.78 6.26 -4.60
C PHE A 89 3.32 5.74 -3.24
N LEU A 90 2.25 6.31 -2.72
CA LEU A 90 1.62 5.94 -1.45
C LEU A 90 0.52 4.93 -1.74
N ILE A 91 0.62 3.72 -1.21
CA ILE A 91 -0.38 2.68 -1.43
C ILE A 91 -0.98 2.30 -0.08
N GLU A 92 -2.31 2.37 0.00
CA GLU A 92 -3.09 1.82 1.11
C GLU A 92 -3.77 0.53 0.65
N THR A 93 -3.77 -0.47 1.52
CA THR A 93 -4.46 -1.73 1.28
C THR A 93 -5.71 -1.85 2.14
N LYS A 94 -6.70 -2.59 1.65
CA LYS A 94 -7.86 -2.93 2.47
C LYS A 94 -8.40 -4.30 2.15
N PHE A 95 -8.40 -5.20 3.13
CA PHE A 95 -9.20 -6.42 3.01
C PHE A 95 -10.68 -6.08 3.22
N ILE A 96 -11.49 -6.34 2.20
CA ILE A 96 -12.93 -6.10 2.20
C ILE A 96 -13.62 -7.45 1.96
N ASP A 97 -14.33 -7.93 2.97
CA ASP A 97 -15.04 -9.20 2.92
C ASP A 97 -16.27 -9.10 2.00
N THR A 98 -16.08 -9.50 0.75
CA THR A 98 -17.11 -9.53 -0.31
C THR A 98 -18.02 -10.74 -0.21
N GLU A 99 -17.63 -11.79 0.53
CA GLU A 99 -18.39 -13.03 0.69
C GLU A 99 -19.47 -12.89 1.77
N ALA A 100 -19.23 -12.06 2.79
CA ALA A 100 -20.23 -11.78 3.82
C ALA A 100 -21.48 -11.09 3.23
N THR A 101 -22.68 -11.61 3.54
CA THR A 101 -23.95 -11.10 2.99
C THR A 101 -24.82 -10.41 4.04
N GLY A 102 -25.85 -9.67 3.59
CA GLY A 102 -26.77 -8.94 4.46
C GLY A 102 -26.56 -7.41 4.49
N ALA A 103 -27.55 -6.69 5.03
CA ALA A 103 -27.56 -5.22 4.99
C ALA A 103 -26.43 -4.58 5.82
N THR A 104 -26.12 -5.17 6.99
CA THR A 104 -25.00 -4.74 7.84
C THR A 104 -23.67 -4.88 7.11
N GLU A 105 -23.47 -6.00 6.44
CA GLU A 105 -22.26 -6.29 5.69
C GLU A 105 -22.07 -5.36 4.50
N ARG A 106 -23.15 -5.07 3.77
CA ARG A 106 -23.14 -4.04 2.71
C ARG A 106 -22.72 -2.67 3.24
N LYS A 107 -23.26 -2.24 4.39
CA LYS A 107 -22.86 -0.97 5.04
C LYS A 107 -21.39 -0.99 5.45
N ARG A 108 -20.92 -2.10 6.05
CA ARG A 108 -19.52 -2.29 6.46
C ARG A 108 -18.56 -2.19 5.27
N ARG A 109 -18.85 -2.87 4.17
CA ARG A 109 -18.06 -2.77 2.93
C ARG A 109 -18.00 -1.34 2.40
N ASN A 110 -19.15 -0.67 2.29
CA ASN A 110 -19.17 0.73 1.84
C ASN A 110 -18.33 1.64 2.73
N LYS A 111 -18.36 1.44 4.05
CA LYS A 111 -17.48 2.15 4.99
C LYS A 111 -16.01 1.85 4.72
N HIS A 112 -15.63 0.58 4.55
CA HIS A 112 -14.23 0.20 4.28
C HIS A 112 -13.74 0.77 2.95
N ARG A 113 -14.57 0.74 1.90
CA ARG A 113 -14.29 1.36 0.60
C ARG A 113 -13.99 2.84 0.76
N ASN A 114 -14.84 3.61 1.45
CA ASN A 114 -14.59 5.04 1.66
C ASN A 114 -13.32 5.28 2.50
N LYS A 115 -13.18 4.53 3.59
CA LYS A 115 -12.10 4.73 4.55
C LYS A 115 -10.72 4.58 3.90
N VAL A 116 -10.51 3.60 3.03
CA VAL A 116 -9.19 3.41 2.39
C VAL A 116 -8.80 4.58 1.48
N PHE A 117 -9.76 5.19 0.76
CA PHE A 117 -9.48 6.41 -0.01
C PHE A 117 -9.21 7.62 0.89
N GLU A 118 -10.00 7.79 1.95
CA GLU A 118 -9.79 8.86 2.93
C GLU A 118 -8.39 8.75 3.55
N GLN A 119 -7.94 7.54 3.88
CA GLN A 119 -6.61 7.28 4.42
C GLN A 119 -5.50 7.71 3.45
N VAL A 120 -5.52 7.23 2.20
CA VAL A 120 -4.44 7.52 1.24
C VAL A 120 -4.40 9.01 0.86
N ILE A 121 -5.56 9.67 0.73
CA ILE A 121 -5.65 11.11 0.43
C ILE A 121 -5.13 11.94 1.62
N THR A 122 -5.52 11.57 2.84
CA THR A 122 -5.04 12.23 4.05
C THR A 122 -3.53 12.08 4.21
N LEU A 123 -2.99 10.88 3.95
CA LEU A 123 -1.55 10.63 3.95
C LEU A 123 -0.84 11.50 2.91
N LYS A 124 -1.34 11.58 1.68
CA LYS A 124 -0.78 12.47 0.66
C LYS A 124 -0.70 13.93 1.12
N GLY A 125 -1.77 14.46 1.72
CA GLY A 125 -1.78 15.81 2.28
C GLY A 125 -0.69 16.00 3.34
N ARG A 126 -0.61 15.08 4.31
CA ARG A 126 0.37 15.09 5.39
C ARG A 126 1.81 15.00 4.88
N PHE A 127 2.08 14.17 3.88
CA PHE A 127 3.41 14.10 3.26
C PHE A 127 3.78 15.41 2.59
N SER A 128 2.85 15.99 1.84
CA SER A 128 3.10 17.25 1.14
C SER A 128 3.40 18.38 2.12
N GLU A 129 2.62 18.47 3.20
CA GLU A 129 2.78 19.49 4.23
C GLU A 129 4.08 19.33 5.03
N TYR A 130 4.34 18.12 5.55
CA TYR A 130 5.47 17.89 6.46
C TYR A 130 6.82 17.85 5.74
N TRP A 131 6.87 17.18 4.59
CA TRP A 131 8.10 17.02 3.83
C TRP A 131 8.28 18.09 2.75
N HIS A 132 7.35 19.03 2.61
CA HIS A 132 7.34 20.05 1.54
C HIS A 132 7.43 19.47 0.12
N ILE A 133 6.97 18.23 -0.07
CA ILE A 133 6.95 17.56 -1.37
C ILE A 133 5.73 18.05 -2.15
N LYS A 134 5.93 18.40 -3.42
CA LYS A 134 4.83 18.88 -4.25
C LYS A 134 3.77 17.78 -4.47
N PRO A 135 2.46 18.09 -4.40
CA PRO A 135 1.41 17.09 -4.60
C PRO A 135 1.49 16.30 -5.90
N GLU A 136 2.10 16.86 -6.96
CA GLU A 136 2.30 16.21 -8.26
C GLU A 136 3.39 15.13 -8.22
N GLN A 137 4.26 15.16 -7.21
CA GLN A 137 5.29 14.15 -6.95
C GLN A 137 4.80 13.04 -6.01
N LEU A 138 3.53 13.10 -5.60
CA LEU A 138 2.87 12.14 -4.72
C LEU A 138 1.74 11.44 -5.47
N GLU A 139 2.00 10.22 -5.91
CA GLU A 139 1.01 9.32 -6.51
C GLU A 139 0.32 8.50 -5.42
N CYS A 140 -0.97 8.19 -5.61
CA CYS A 140 -1.77 7.44 -4.65
C CYS A 140 -2.33 6.18 -5.26
N GLY A 141 -2.32 5.09 -4.49
CA GLY A 141 -2.87 3.81 -4.85
C GLY A 141 -3.74 3.23 -3.76
N VAL A 142 -4.76 2.49 -4.19
CA VAL A 142 -5.57 1.65 -3.31
C VAL A 142 -5.56 0.23 -3.87
N PHE A 143 -5.28 -0.74 -3.00
CA PHE A 143 -5.32 -2.16 -3.34
C PHE A 143 -6.24 -2.94 -2.41
N THR A 144 -7.30 -3.56 -2.94
CA THR A 144 -8.32 -4.23 -2.09
C THR A 144 -8.69 -5.62 -2.60
N THR A 145 -9.52 -6.31 -1.81
CA THR A 145 -10.17 -7.54 -2.27
C THR A 145 -11.51 -7.32 -2.99
N ASP A 146 -11.91 -6.07 -3.21
CA ASP A 146 -13.24 -5.70 -3.67
C ASP A 146 -13.16 -4.84 -4.95
N PRO A 147 -13.52 -5.39 -6.12
CA PRO A 147 -13.42 -4.67 -7.40
C PRO A 147 -14.36 -3.46 -7.50
N GLU A 148 -15.35 -3.32 -6.61
CA GLU A 148 -16.19 -2.12 -6.57
C GLU A 148 -15.42 -0.86 -6.14
N VAL A 149 -14.14 -0.94 -5.78
CA VAL A 149 -13.32 0.28 -5.56
C VAL A 149 -12.94 0.97 -6.87
N ASP A 150 -12.95 0.26 -8.01
CA ASP A 150 -12.36 0.76 -9.26
C ASP A 150 -13.05 2.00 -9.82
N TRP A 151 -14.37 2.07 -9.75
CA TRP A 151 -15.12 3.25 -10.23
C TRP A 151 -14.93 4.49 -9.33
N ARG A 152 -14.50 4.30 -8.07
CA ARG A 152 -14.34 5.40 -7.10
C ARG A 152 -13.03 6.14 -7.27
N GLY A 153 -11.98 5.50 -7.78
CA GLY A 153 -10.67 6.11 -8.01
C GLY A 153 -10.69 7.21 -9.08
N ASN A 154 -11.56 7.07 -10.09
CA ASN A 154 -11.65 7.99 -11.22
C ASN A 154 -11.97 9.45 -10.84
N GLY A 155 -12.62 9.68 -9.69
CA GLY A 155 -12.99 11.02 -9.23
C GLY A 155 -11.92 11.75 -8.41
N VAL A 156 -10.89 11.04 -7.93
CA VAL A 156 -9.96 11.56 -6.89
C VAL A 156 -8.47 11.37 -7.23
N ASN A 157 -8.14 11.02 -8.47
CA ASN A 157 -6.76 10.81 -8.93
C ASN A 157 -5.99 9.78 -8.08
N VAL A 158 -6.66 8.67 -7.76
CA VAL A 158 -6.09 7.52 -7.04
C VAL A 158 -6.16 6.30 -7.96
N ILE A 159 -5.03 5.62 -8.16
CA ILE A 159 -4.97 4.40 -8.97
C ILE A 159 -5.51 3.24 -8.14
N THR A 160 -6.57 2.59 -8.62
CA THR A 160 -7.19 1.45 -7.93
C THR A 160 -6.82 0.15 -8.60
N LYS A 161 -6.60 -0.87 -7.78
CA LYS A 161 -6.38 -2.25 -8.19
C LYS A 161 -7.05 -3.17 -7.18
N SER A 162 -7.44 -4.35 -7.61
CA SER A 162 -8.02 -5.36 -6.72
C SER A 162 -7.63 -6.78 -7.09
N VAL A 163 -7.80 -7.69 -6.15
CA VAL A 163 -7.72 -9.15 -6.33
C VAL A 163 -8.95 -9.78 -5.68
N THR A 164 -9.53 -10.86 -6.22
CA THR A 164 -10.65 -11.52 -5.52
C THR A 164 -10.14 -12.31 -4.30
N ILE A 165 -10.99 -12.51 -3.30
CA ILE A 165 -10.65 -13.36 -2.13
C ILE A 165 -10.30 -14.78 -2.59
N GLU A 166 -11.06 -15.34 -3.53
CA GLU A 166 -10.79 -16.64 -4.15
C GLU A 166 -9.39 -16.70 -4.78
N HIS A 167 -9.04 -15.72 -5.63
CA HIS A 167 -7.72 -15.69 -6.28
C HIS A 167 -6.58 -15.53 -5.27
N LEU A 168 -6.78 -14.74 -4.21
CA LEU A 168 -5.80 -14.56 -3.14
C LEU A 168 -5.52 -15.89 -2.42
N GLU A 169 -6.56 -16.65 -2.10
CA GLU A 169 -6.44 -17.96 -1.44
C GLU A 169 -5.86 -19.03 -2.37
N GLU A 170 -6.25 -19.05 -3.65
CA GLU A 170 -5.65 -19.93 -4.65
C GLU A 170 -4.16 -19.66 -4.83
N TRP A 171 -3.79 -18.38 -4.97
CA TRP A 171 -2.39 -17.98 -5.06
C TRP A 171 -1.60 -18.46 -3.85
N ARG A 172 -2.13 -18.25 -2.64
CA ARG A 172 -1.48 -18.66 -1.39
C ARG A 172 -1.25 -20.17 -1.34
N LYS A 173 -2.27 -20.97 -1.67
CA LYS A 173 -2.18 -22.45 -1.64
C LYS A 173 -1.19 -23.00 -2.66
N ASN A 174 -1.05 -22.33 -3.80
CA ASN A 174 -0.19 -22.75 -4.90
C ASN A 174 1.19 -22.08 -4.86
N TYR A 175 1.48 -21.25 -3.86
CA TYR A 175 2.76 -20.55 -3.77
C TYR A 175 3.89 -21.55 -3.53
N GLN A 176 4.83 -21.59 -4.46
CA GLN A 176 6.07 -22.35 -4.34
C GLN A 176 7.21 -21.36 -4.15
N ILE A 177 8.01 -21.54 -3.10
CA ILE A 177 9.28 -20.81 -2.97
C ILE A 177 10.19 -21.33 -4.09
N ASN A 178 10.44 -20.50 -5.09
CA ASN A 178 11.51 -20.75 -6.03
C ASN A 178 12.83 -20.47 -5.30
N ASN A 179 13.55 -21.53 -4.94
CA ASN A 179 14.90 -21.46 -4.37
C ASN A 179 15.93 -20.90 -5.36
#